data_AF-A0A957K845-F1
#
_entry.id   AF-A0A957K845-F1
#
_cell.length_a   1.000
_cell.length_b   1.000
_cell.length_c   1.000
_cell.angle_alpha   90.00
_cell.angle_beta   90.00
_cell.angle_gamma   90.00
#
_symmetry.space_group_name_H-M   'P 1'
#
loop_
_entity.id
_entity.type
_entity.pdbx_description
1 polymer ?
#
loop_
_entity_poly.entity_id
_entity_poly.type
_entity_poly.pdbx_seq_one_letter_code
_entity_poly.pdbx_strand_id
1 'polypeptide(L)'
;MTWLLTPPLAFLAYLLLVGFLSGIGRVMAGEERPNPLKSSMYTGGELQPESEGVPGYRPFFVVALFFAVLHLGVLMLGSSELGPLAGIYLLGLILALLALILG
;
A
#
# COMPACT_ATOMS: atom_id res chain seq x y z
N MET A 1 -7.97 22.44 -19.89
CA MET A 1 -6.85 21.49 -19.70
C MET A 1 -6.70 21.00 -18.25
N THR A 2 -7.43 21.56 -17.26
CA THR A 2 -7.35 21.15 -15.84
C THR A 2 -8.39 20.11 -15.39
N TRP A 3 -9.49 19.96 -16.13
CA TRP A 3 -10.60 19.08 -15.74
C TRP A 3 -10.20 17.60 -15.71
N LEU A 4 -9.34 17.17 -16.64
CA LEU A 4 -8.87 15.78 -16.74
C LEU A 4 -8.08 15.31 -15.50
N LEU A 5 -7.39 16.24 -14.82
CA LEU A 5 -6.58 15.95 -13.62
C LEU A 5 -7.38 16.08 -12.32
N THR A 6 -8.68 16.34 -12.38
CA THR A 6 -9.52 16.32 -11.17
C THR A 6 -9.56 14.89 -10.61
N PRO A 7 -9.44 14.69 -9.28
CA PRO A 7 -9.29 13.35 -8.70
C PRO A 7 -10.34 12.33 -9.15
N PRO A 8 -11.65 12.65 -9.19
CA PRO A 8 -12.66 11.69 -9.62
C PRO A 8 -12.50 11.28 -11.08
N LEU A 9 -12.17 12.23 -11.96
CA LEU A 9 -12.07 11.95 -13.38
C LEU A 9 -10.76 11.23 -13.73
N ALA A 10 -9.66 11.62 -13.10
CA ALA A 10 -8.39 10.91 -13.22
C ALA A 10 -8.54 9.45 -12.77
N PHE A 11 -9.22 9.20 -11.64
CA PHE A 11 -9.52 7.85 -11.17
C PHE A 11 -10.31 7.04 -12.20
N LEU A 12 -11.39 7.60 -12.76
CA LEU A 12 -12.18 6.92 -13.79
C LEU A 12 -11.36 6.62 -15.05
N ALA A 13 -10.54 7.57 -15.50
CA ALA A 13 -9.66 7.37 -16.65
C ALA A 13 -8.66 6.23 -16.41
N TYR A 14 -8.05 6.18 -15.23
CA TYR A 14 -7.14 5.08 -14.86
C TYR A 14 -7.87 3.75 -14.74
N LEU A 15 -9.07 3.72 -14.18
CA LEU A 15 -9.88 2.50 -14.07
C LEU A 15 -10.22 1.95 -15.46
N LEU A 16 -10.63 2.80 -16.39
CA LEU A 16 -10.88 2.41 -17.78
C LEU A 16 -9.62 1.90 -18.46
N LEU A 17 -8.48 2.57 -18.26
CA LEU A 17 -7.20 2.14 -18.82
C LEU A 17 -6.78 0.77 -18.29
N VAL A 18 -6.86 0.55 -16.96
CA VAL A 18 -6.53 -0.73 -16.34
C VAL A 18 -7.47 -1.81 -16.86
N GLY A 19 -8.77 -1.56 -16.90
CA GLY A 19 -9.75 -2.50 -17.44
C GLY A 19 -9.48 -2.86 -18.91
N PHE A 20 -9.11 -1.88 -19.73
CA PHE A 20 -8.73 -2.09 -21.12
C PHE A 20 -7.47 -2.96 -21.26
N LEU A 21 -6.41 -2.65 -20.51
CA LEU A 21 -5.16 -3.43 -20.51
C LEU A 21 -5.36 -4.86 -19.98
N SER A 22 -6.13 -5.03 -18.90
CA SER A 22 -6.50 -6.35 -18.39
C SER A 22 -7.34 -7.14 -19.41
N GLY A 23 -8.23 -6.46 -20.14
CA GLY A 23 -9.00 -7.04 -21.23
C GLY A 23 -8.13 -7.55 -22.37
N ILE A 24 -7.17 -6.74 -22.83
CA ILE A 24 -6.18 -7.16 -23.83
C ILE A 24 -5.38 -8.37 -23.31
N GLY A 25 -4.87 -8.30 -22.08
CA GLY A 25 -4.11 -9.40 -21.48
C GLY A 25 -4.92 -10.69 -21.44
N ARG A 26 -6.22 -10.61 -21.15
CA ARG A 26 -7.14 -11.75 -21.17
C ARG A 26 -7.37 -12.31 -22.58
N VAL A 27 -7.50 -11.46 -23.59
CA VAL A 27 -7.66 -11.90 -24.99
C VAL A 27 -6.38 -12.57 -25.52
N MET A 28 -5.22 -12.07 -25.08
CA MET A 28 -3.92 -12.64 -25.45
C MET A 28 -3.56 -13.90 -24.63
N ALA A 29 -4.24 -14.14 -23.51
CA ALA A 29 -4.03 -15.34 -22.71
C ALA A 29 -4.48 -16.57 -23.50
N GLY A 30 -3.68 -17.64 -23.44
CA GLY A 30 -4.05 -18.93 -24.02
C GLY A 30 -5.27 -19.54 -23.33
N GLU A 31 -5.87 -20.54 -23.96
CA GLU A 31 -7.05 -21.24 -23.45
C GLU A 31 -6.81 -21.79 -22.03
N GLU A 32 -7.77 -21.53 -21.15
CA GLU A 32 -7.71 -22.01 -19.78
C GLU A 32 -7.90 -23.53 -19.74
N ARG A 33 -7.00 -24.22 -19.07
CA ARG A 33 -7.16 -25.63 -18.70
C ARG A 33 -7.26 -25.70 -17.18
N PRO A 34 -8.47 -25.57 -16.62
CA PRO A 34 -8.67 -25.48 -15.18
C PRO A 34 -8.16 -26.75 -14.50
N ASN A 35 -7.41 -26.57 -13.43
CA ASN A 35 -6.89 -27.65 -12.61
C ASN A 35 -6.79 -27.11 -11.18
N PRO A 36 -7.37 -27.79 -10.16
CA PRO A 36 -7.28 -27.36 -8.77
C PRO A 36 -5.85 -27.06 -8.30
N LEU A 37 -4.85 -27.78 -8.83
CA LEU A 37 -3.44 -27.58 -8.53
C LEU A 37 -2.84 -26.31 -9.15
N LYS A 38 -3.44 -25.76 -10.21
CA LYS A 38 -3.03 -24.46 -10.80
C LYS A 38 -3.59 -23.27 -10.02
N SER A 39 -4.66 -23.50 -9.26
CA SER A 39 -5.30 -22.50 -8.40
C SER A 39 -4.86 -22.59 -6.93
N SER A 40 -4.13 -23.64 -6.54
CA SER A 40 -3.58 -23.78 -5.19
C SER A 40 -2.34 -22.90 -4.99
N MET A 41 -2.06 -22.51 -3.75
CA MET A 41 -0.83 -21.81 -3.40
C MET A 41 0.40 -22.65 -3.77
N TYR A 42 1.41 -22.03 -4.39
CA TYR A 42 2.66 -22.71 -4.67
C TYR A 42 3.51 -22.82 -3.39
N THR A 43 3.67 -24.04 -2.91
CA THR A 43 4.38 -24.39 -1.66
C THR A 43 5.71 -25.11 -1.92
N GLY A 44 6.25 -25.04 -3.14
CA GLY A 44 7.46 -25.77 -3.51
C GLY A 44 7.30 -27.29 -3.61
N GLY A 45 6.06 -27.79 -3.67
CA GLY A 45 5.73 -29.22 -3.72
C GLY A 45 5.29 -29.82 -2.38
N GLU A 46 5.31 -29.02 -1.31
CA GLU A 46 4.88 -29.44 0.03
C GLU A 46 3.37 -29.30 0.24
N LEU A 47 2.83 -29.95 1.27
CA LEU A 47 1.44 -29.72 1.68
C LEU A 47 1.27 -28.29 2.21
N GLN A 48 0.11 -27.69 1.94
CA GLN A 48 -0.21 -26.36 2.45
C GLN A 48 -0.24 -26.38 3.98
N PRO A 49 0.45 -25.44 4.67
CA PRO A 49 0.35 -25.33 6.12
C PRO A 49 -1.11 -25.04 6.53
N GLU A 50 -1.66 -25.78 7.48
CA GLU A 50 -3.03 -25.55 7.97
C GLU A 50 -3.16 -24.27 8.81
N SER A 51 -2.05 -23.75 9.32
CA SER A 51 -1.99 -22.46 9.99
C SER A 51 -1.23 -21.46 9.12
N GLU A 52 -1.84 -20.31 8.85
CA GLU A 52 -1.12 -19.14 8.36
C GLU A 52 -0.10 -18.71 9.42
N GLY A 53 1.14 -19.21 9.29
CA GLY A 53 2.26 -18.63 9.98
C GLY A 53 2.51 -17.27 9.35
N VAL A 54 2.35 -16.20 10.12
CA VAL A 54 2.85 -14.86 9.75
C VAL A 54 4.16 -14.59 10.53
N PRO A 55 5.23 -15.39 10.32
CA PRO A 55 6.48 -15.17 11.03
C PRO A 55 7.00 -13.78 10.68
N GLY A 56 7.25 -12.96 11.71
CA GLY A 56 7.78 -11.61 11.51
C GLY A 56 6.75 -10.48 11.38
N TYR A 57 5.45 -10.72 11.59
CA TYR A 57 4.46 -9.62 11.58
C TYR A 57 4.74 -8.55 12.66
N ARG A 58 5.22 -8.96 13.84
CA ARG A 58 5.55 -8.04 14.94
C ARG A 58 6.64 -7.01 14.57
N PRO A 59 7.84 -7.39 14.11
CA PRO A 59 8.83 -6.41 13.68
C PRO A 59 8.37 -5.61 12.44
N PHE A 60 7.63 -6.24 11.51
CA PHE A 60 7.07 -5.53 10.36
C PHE A 60 6.08 -4.42 10.78
N PHE A 61 5.24 -4.68 11.79
CA PHE A 61 4.26 -3.72 12.28
C PHE A 61 4.92 -2.42 12.77
N VAL A 62 6.01 -2.52 13.54
CA VAL A 62 6.74 -1.34 14.04
C VAL A 62 7.28 -0.51 12.88
N VAL A 63 7.87 -1.17 11.88
CA VAL A 63 8.39 -0.50 10.67
C VAL A 63 7.27 0.15 9.87
N ALA A 64 6.14 -0.53 9.67
CA ALA A 64 5.00 0.01 8.96
C ALA A 64 4.39 1.23 9.67
N LEU A 65 4.26 1.16 11.00
CA LEU A 65 3.77 2.27 11.81
C LEU A 65 4.74 3.47 11.77
N PHE A 66 6.04 3.22 11.79
CA PHE A 66 7.06 4.26 11.62
C PHE A 66 6.86 5.01 10.30
N PHE A 67 6.73 4.29 9.18
CA PHE A 67 6.50 4.92 7.88
C PHE A 67 5.17 5.67 7.81
N ALA A 68 4.11 5.17 8.46
CA ALA A 68 2.83 5.87 8.52
C ALA A 68 2.93 7.21 9.27
N VAL A 69 3.61 7.23 10.42
CA VAL A 69 3.84 8.47 11.20
C VAL A 69 4.76 9.43 10.45
N LEU A 70 5.82 8.91 9.82
CA LEU A 70 6.75 9.72 9.02
C LEU A 70 6.02 10.36 7.83
N HIS A 71 5.17 9.58 7.14
CA HIS A 71 4.36 10.07 6.04
C HIS A 71 3.43 11.20 6.48
N LEU A 72 2.77 11.06 7.65
CA LEU A 72 1.96 12.12 8.23
C LEU A 72 2.78 13.37 8.56
N GLY A 73 4.02 13.22 9.03
CA GLY A 73 4.96 14.33 9.25
C GLY A 73 5.30 15.09 7.98
N VAL A 74 5.61 14.37 6.89
CA VAL A 74 5.88 14.99 5.58
C VAL A 74 4.64 15.68 5.02
N LEU A 75 3.45 15.06 5.15
CA LEU A 75 2.20 15.70 4.77
C LEU A 75 1.98 17.01 5.53
N MET A 76 2.14 16.99 6.86
CA MET A 76 2.00 18.18 7.69
C MET A 76 2.99 19.27 7.29
N LEU A 77 4.26 18.93 7.05
CA LEU A 77 5.26 19.89 6.56
C LEU A 77 4.90 20.48 5.20
N GLY A 78 4.39 19.65 4.27
CA GLY A 78 4.10 20.06 2.91
C GLY A 78 2.78 20.82 2.74
N SER A 79 1.82 20.64 3.65
CA SER A 79 0.46 21.21 3.52
C SER A 79 0.10 22.25 4.57
N SER A 80 0.90 22.45 5.62
CA SER A 80 0.60 23.44 6.67
C SER A 80 1.28 24.78 6.42
N GLU A 81 0.65 25.85 6.93
CA GLU A 81 1.34 27.12 7.12
C GLU A 81 2.29 27.00 8.32
N LEU A 82 3.51 27.53 8.18
CA LEU A 82 4.54 27.49 9.23
C LEU A 82 4.15 28.37 10.42
N GLY A 83 3.35 27.81 11.33
CA GLY A 83 2.84 28.46 12.53
C GLY A 83 3.05 27.64 13.81
N PRO A 84 2.75 28.23 14.98
CA PRO A 84 3.00 27.60 16.28
C PRO A 84 2.30 26.25 16.45
N LEU A 85 1.08 26.09 15.94
CA LEU A 85 0.34 24.82 15.98
C LEU A 85 1.01 23.74 15.13
N ALA A 86 1.52 24.09 13.96
CA ALA A 86 2.28 23.15 13.12
C ALA A 86 3.53 22.67 13.86
N GLY A 87 4.23 23.56 14.56
CA GLY A 87 5.36 23.21 15.41
C GLY A 87 5.01 22.19 16.51
N ILE A 88 3.86 22.35 17.18
CA ILE A 88 3.39 21.42 18.22
C ILE A 88 3.10 20.03 17.62
N TYR A 89 2.39 19.98 16.48
CA TYR A 89 2.10 18.70 15.82
C TYR A 89 3.36 18.00 15.32
N LEU A 90 4.29 18.74 14.71
CA LEU A 90 5.57 18.20 14.26
C LEU A 90 6.41 17.68 15.41
N LEU A 91 6.43 18.38 16.55
CA LEU A 91 7.12 17.90 17.75
C LEU A 91 6.52 16.57 18.24
N GLY A 92 5.18 16.47 18.29
CA GLY A 92 4.51 15.22 18.64
C GLY A 92 4.84 14.06 17.70
N LEU A 93 4.89 14.33 16.38
CA LEU A 93 5.26 13.33 15.37
C LEU A 93 6.73 12.91 15.51
N ILE A 94 7.65 13.84 15.78
CA ILE A 94 9.06 13.53 16.05
C ILE A 94 9.19 12.64 17.30
N LEU A 95 8.48 12.96 18.38
CA LEU A 95 8.49 12.15 19.59
C LEU A 95 7.95 10.74 19.34
N ALA A 96 6.89 10.60 18.54
CA ALA A 96 6.37 9.30 18.15
C ALA A 96 7.38 8.50 17.31
N LEU A 97 8.08 9.14 16.37
CA LEU A 97 9.15 8.48 15.59
C LEU A 97 10.32 8.04 16.47
N LEU A 98 10.73 8.87 17.43
CA LEU A 98 11.77 8.52 18.40
C LEU A 98 11.33 7.33 19.26
N ALA A 99 10.08 7.30 19.72
CA ALA A 99 9.55 6.18 20.49
C ALA A 99 9.55 4.86 19.68
N LEU A 100 9.28 4.92 18.37
CA LEU A 100 9.31 3.75 17.48
C LEU A 100 10.72 3.28 17.12
N ILE A 101 11.74 4.14 17.24
CA ILE A 101 13.15 3.78 17.05
C ILE A 101 13.75 3.20 18.35
N LEU A 102 13.36 3.76 19.49
CA LEU A 102 13.97 3.47 20.80
C LEU A 102 13.23 2.38 21.60
N GLY A 103 11.96 2.12 21.30
CA GLY A 103 11.13 1.08 21.92
C GLY A 103 11.09 -0.21 21.10
#